data_AF-A0A812I9G3-F1
#
_entry.id   AF-A0A812I9G3-F1
#
_cell.length_a   1.000
_cell.length_b   1.000
_cell.length_c   1.000
_cell.angle_alpha   90.00
_cell.angle_beta   90.00
_cell.angle_gamma   90.00
#
_symmetry.space_group_name_H-M   'P 1'
#
loop_
_entity.id
_entity.type
_entity.pdbx_description
1 polymer ?
#
loop_
_entity_poly.entity_id
_entity_poly.type
_entity_poly.pdbx_seq_one_letter_code
_entity_poly.pdbx_strand_id
1 'polypeptide(L)'
;MAKRRRRRRWVWAKREMARATGFFSEDEMKQRDPQLFHHLVGQYQDSTVKLSDPMQGSLSNYLLQQLERQCEAEQLRGEGAEAAGAACSPAAKRQRTAEEALPGEMEFSNEDYYDVSGDEGGAGSDDAAVRRARFLKAMRDRFVDGMERNFNYAVLDEDSDLDDVVELGRDAEEKYFDAE
;
A
#
# COMPACT_ATOMS: atom_id res chain seq x y z
N MET A 1 -34.76 -2.12 2.57
CA MET A 1 -34.27 -3.04 3.64
C MET A 1 -32.75 -3.17 3.65
N ALA A 2 -32.10 -3.48 2.53
CA ALA A 2 -30.63 -3.60 2.47
C ALA A 2 -29.89 -2.30 2.82
N LYS A 3 -30.32 -1.13 2.27
CA LYS A 3 -29.76 0.20 2.60
C LYS A 3 -29.79 0.46 4.12
N ARG A 4 -30.91 0.16 4.78
CA ARG A 4 -31.09 0.33 6.24
C ARG A 4 -30.20 -0.60 7.06
N ARG A 5 -30.12 -1.89 6.74
CA ARG A 5 -29.20 -2.85 7.40
C ARG A 5 -27.74 -2.41 7.26
N ARG A 6 -27.34 -2.02 6.05
CA ARG A 6 -26.00 -1.49 5.76
C ARG A 6 -25.68 -0.24 6.60
N ARG A 7 -26.64 0.68 6.72
CA ARG A 7 -26.51 1.87 7.57
C ARG A 7 -26.34 1.51 9.05
N ARG A 8 -27.16 0.60 9.60
CA ARG A 8 -27.03 0.13 10.99
C ARG A 8 -25.65 -0.42 11.29
N ARG A 9 -25.16 -1.31 10.42
CA ARG A 9 -23.79 -1.85 10.51
C ARG A 9 -22.74 -0.74 10.46
N TRP A 10 -22.92 0.26 9.60
CA TRP A 10 -22.01 1.41 9.53
C TRP A 10 -22.00 2.25 10.80
N VAL A 11 -23.17 2.54 11.37
CA VAL A 11 -23.29 3.31 12.63
C VAL A 11 -22.60 2.56 13.77
N TRP A 12 -22.83 1.25 13.88
CA TRP A 12 -22.15 0.41 14.85
C TRP A 12 -20.63 0.42 14.64
N ALA A 13 -20.17 0.21 13.40
CA ALA A 13 -18.75 0.22 13.08
C ALA A 13 -18.09 1.56 13.40
N LYS A 14 -18.77 2.68 13.13
CA LYS A 14 -18.26 4.02 13.47
C LYS A 14 -18.10 4.21 14.98
N ARG A 15 -19.07 3.75 15.78
CA ARG A 15 -18.97 3.79 17.25
C ARG A 15 -17.82 2.93 17.75
N GLU A 16 -17.65 1.75 17.17
CA GLU A 16 -16.61 0.81 17.57
C GLU A 16 -15.20 1.28 17.14
N MET A 17 -15.07 1.90 15.96
CA MET A 17 -13.82 2.52 15.50
C MET A 17 -13.35 3.70 16.36
N ALA A 18 -14.26 4.37 17.07
CA ALA A 18 -13.88 5.43 18.01
C ALA A 18 -13.20 4.86 19.28
N ARG A 19 -13.30 3.54 19.50
CA ARG A 19 -12.64 2.83 20.61
C ARG A 19 -11.25 2.39 20.14
N ALA A 20 -10.25 2.60 20.99
CA ALA A 20 -8.87 2.16 20.69
C ALA A 20 -8.71 0.64 20.71
N THR A 21 -9.56 -0.06 21.46
CA THR A 21 -9.54 -1.51 21.66
C THR A 21 -10.89 -2.10 21.29
N GLY A 22 -10.91 -3.23 20.57
CA GLY A 22 -12.13 -3.91 20.15
C GLY A 22 -12.04 -4.43 18.73
N PHE A 23 -13.21 -4.55 18.07
CA PHE A 23 -13.36 -5.21 16.76
C PHE A 23 -12.52 -4.62 15.62
N PHE A 24 -12.23 -3.31 15.72
CA PHE A 24 -11.40 -2.56 14.78
C PHE A 24 -10.02 -2.22 15.34
N SER A 25 -9.58 -2.90 16.40
CA SER A 25 -8.19 -2.83 16.85
C SER A 25 -7.27 -3.48 15.81
N GLU A 26 -6.04 -2.98 15.72
CA GLU A 26 -5.08 -3.44 14.72
C GLU A 26 -4.80 -4.95 14.86
N ASP A 27 -4.66 -5.44 16.08
CA ASP A 27 -4.40 -6.86 16.36
C ASP A 27 -5.55 -7.77 15.91
N GLU A 28 -6.80 -7.40 16.20
CA GLU A 28 -7.96 -8.18 15.77
C GLU A 28 -8.16 -8.14 14.26
N MET A 29 -7.98 -6.97 13.64
CA MET A 29 -8.07 -6.84 12.18
C MET A 29 -6.98 -7.67 11.49
N LYS A 30 -5.76 -7.69 12.05
CA LYS A 30 -4.64 -8.51 11.57
C LYS A 30 -4.92 -10.01 11.68
N GLN A 31 -5.57 -10.47 12.75
CA GLN A 31 -5.94 -11.88 12.91
C GLN A 31 -7.00 -12.32 11.88
N ARG A 32 -7.94 -11.43 11.54
CA ARG A 32 -9.01 -11.71 10.58
C ARG A 32 -8.53 -11.71 9.13
N ASP A 33 -7.72 -10.72 8.75
CA ASP A 33 -7.11 -10.69 7.43
C ASP A 33 -5.61 -10.36 7.51
N PRO A 34 -4.76 -11.39 7.69
CA PRO A 34 -3.32 -11.21 7.73
C PRO A 34 -2.74 -10.80 6.38
N GLN A 35 -3.37 -11.14 5.25
CA GLN A 35 -2.89 -10.82 3.91
C GLN A 35 -3.08 -9.33 3.60
N LEU A 36 -4.28 -8.81 3.89
CA LEU A 36 -4.59 -7.40 3.71
C LEU A 36 -3.73 -6.53 4.63
N PHE A 37 -3.53 -6.97 5.88
CA PHE A 37 -2.63 -6.29 6.82
C PHE A 37 -1.19 -6.26 6.29
N HIS A 38 -0.67 -7.40 5.81
CA HIS A 38 0.68 -7.47 5.27
C HIS A 38 0.87 -6.48 4.12
N HIS A 39 -0.04 -6.46 3.14
CA HIS A 39 0.09 -5.60 1.97
C HIS A 39 -0.01 -4.10 2.30
N LEU A 40 -0.95 -3.71 3.17
CA LEU A 40 -1.21 -2.29 3.43
C LEU A 40 -0.33 -1.70 4.52
N VAL A 41 0.00 -2.48 5.55
CA VAL A 41 0.74 -2.00 6.73
C VAL A 41 2.06 -2.75 6.89
N GLY A 42 2.03 -4.09 6.82
CA GLY A 42 3.16 -4.96 7.18
C GLY A 42 4.40 -4.85 6.28
N GLN A 43 4.23 -4.58 4.98
CA GLN A 43 5.35 -4.40 4.02
C GLN A 43 6.24 -3.19 4.34
N TYR A 44 5.73 -2.27 5.17
CA TYR A 44 6.37 -1.00 5.47
C TYR A 44 6.59 -0.78 6.96
N GLN A 45 6.26 -1.76 7.79
CA GLN A 45 6.83 -1.82 9.13
C GLN A 45 8.25 -2.30 8.94
N ASP A 46 9.16 -1.38 8.62
CA ASP A 46 10.56 -1.69 8.39
C ASP A 46 11.05 -2.63 9.49
N SER A 47 11.53 -3.80 9.07
CA SER A 47 12.16 -4.78 9.93
C SER A 47 13.53 -4.28 10.38
N THR A 48 13.61 -3.11 10.99
CA THR A 48 14.86 -2.52 11.48
C THR A 48 15.55 -3.39 12.56
N VAL A 49 14.94 -4.51 12.95
CA VAL A 49 15.47 -5.39 14.01
C VAL A 49 15.44 -6.90 13.64
N LYS A 50 15.09 -7.32 12.42
CA LYS A 50 15.01 -8.77 12.10
C LYS A 50 15.54 -9.15 10.72
N LEU A 51 16.79 -8.80 10.43
CA LEU A 51 17.59 -9.50 9.41
C LEU A 51 19.02 -9.67 9.92
N SER A 52 19.21 -10.41 11.02
CA SER A 52 20.54 -10.91 11.38
C SER A 52 20.93 -12.18 10.60
N ASP A 53 20.37 -12.39 9.39
CA ASP A 53 20.70 -13.53 8.51
C ASP A 53 21.46 -13.06 7.25
N PRO A 54 22.46 -13.82 6.78
CA PRO A 54 23.53 -13.38 5.86
C PRO A 54 23.12 -13.11 4.41
N MET A 55 21.82 -12.93 4.12
CA MET A 55 21.30 -12.65 2.79
C MET A 55 20.87 -11.18 2.58
N GLN A 56 21.39 -10.26 3.39
CA GLN A 56 21.23 -8.82 3.16
C GLN A 56 22.04 -8.34 1.97
N GLY A 57 21.41 -8.32 0.81
CA GLY A 57 21.86 -7.60 -0.36
C GLY A 57 20.76 -7.55 -1.40
N SER A 58 20.65 -6.42 -2.13
CA SER A 58 19.93 -6.41 -3.40
C SER A 58 20.40 -7.60 -4.24
N LEU A 59 19.54 -8.17 -5.08
CA LEU A 59 19.92 -9.25 -6.00
C LEU A 59 21.22 -8.90 -6.76
N SER A 60 21.44 -7.62 -7.04
CA SER A 60 22.69 -7.09 -7.59
C SER A 60 23.94 -7.39 -6.74
N ASN A 61 23.87 -7.24 -5.41
CA ASN A 61 24.98 -7.54 -4.49
C ASN A 61 25.23 -9.05 -4.40
N TYR A 62 24.17 -9.87 -4.38
CA TYR A 62 24.30 -11.32 -4.41
C TYR A 62 25.00 -11.78 -5.71
N LEU A 63 24.58 -11.24 -6.86
CA LEU A 63 25.20 -11.52 -8.15
C LEU A 63 26.65 -11.04 -8.22
N LEU A 64 26.94 -9.84 -7.72
CA LEU A 64 28.31 -9.29 -7.66
C LEU A 64 29.22 -10.17 -6.79
N GLN A 65 28.73 -10.61 -5.63
CA GLN A 65 29.48 -11.48 -4.72
C GLN A 65 29.64 -12.91 -5.25
N GLN A 66 28.73 -13.37 -6.13
CA GLN A 66 28.88 -14.65 -6.82
C GLN A 66 29.89 -14.55 -7.97
N LEU A 67 29.93 -13.43 -8.69
CA LEU A 67 30.95 -13.15 -9.70
C LEU A 67 32.34 -12.97 -9.08
N GLU A 68 32.45 -12.25 -7.96
CA GLU A 68 33.71 -12.06 -7.23
C GLU A 68 34.29 -13.42 -6.77
N ARG A 69 33.46 -14.30 -6.21
CA ARG A 69 33.85 -15.68 -5.87
C ARG A 69 34.27 -16.53 -7.08
N GLN A 70 33.65 -16.31 -8.24
CA GLN A 70 34.05 -17.00 -9.47
C GLN A 70 35.39 -16.48 -10.01
N CYS A 71 35.63 -15.16 -9.96
CA CYS A 71 36.90 -14.56 -10.33
C CYS A 71 38.04 -14.97 -9.40
N GLU A 72 37.83 -14.98 -8.08
CA GLU A 72 38.83 -15.40 -7.09
C GLU A 72 39.21 -16.89 -7.27
N ALA A 73 38.22 -17.74 -7.54
CA ALA A 73 38.44 -19.16 -7.80
C ALA A 73 39.23 -19.41 -9.11
N GLU A 74 39.01 -18.59 -10.13
CA GLU A 74 39.80 -18.59 -11.37
C GLU A 74 41.23 -18.09 -11.15
N GLN A 75 41.42 -17.05 -10.33
CA GLN A 75 42.74 -16.50 -10.00
C GLN A 75 43.64 -17.50 -9.26
N LEU A 76 43.10 -18.22 -8.28
CA LEU A 76 43.81 -19.31 -7.58
C LEU A 76 44.13 -20.51 -8.49
N ARG A 77 43.38 -20.67 -9.58
CA ARG A 77 43.64 -21.70 -10.60
C ARG A 77 44.64 -21.25 -11.67
N GLY A 78 44.89 -19.94 -11.76
CA GLY A 78 45.75 -19.28 -12.74
C GLY A 78 47.22 -19.11 -12.33
N GLU A 79 47.58 -19.28 -11.06
CA GLU A 79 48.99 -19.22 -10.59
C GLU A 79 49.86 -20.40 -11.09
N GLY A 80 49.27 -21.34 -11.85
CA GLY A 80 49.96 -22.46 -12.49
C GLY A 80 50.10 -22.37 -14.02
N ALA A 81 49.74 -21.25 -14.66
CA ALA A 81 49.81 -21.13 -16.12
C ALA A 81 50.31 -19.74 -16.56
N GLU A 82 51.63 -19.59 -16.57
CA GLU A 82 52.32 -18.57 -17.35
C GLU A 82 51.97 -18.68 -18.85
N ALA A 83 51.81 -17.51 -19.47
CA ALA A 83 51.93 -17.23 -20.91
C ALA A 83 50.77 -17.56 -21.86
N ALA A 84 49.83 -16.61 -22.01
CA ALA A 84 49.27 -16.09 -23.27
C ALA A 84 48.10 -15.15 -22.90
N GLY A 85 48.23 -13.82 -22.96
CA GLY A 85 48.34 -13.08 -24.20
C GLY A 85 46.95 -12.63 -24.68
N ALA A 86 46.41 -11.54 -24.09
CA ALA A 86 45.40 -10.71 -24.73
C ALA A 86 45.23 -9.39 -23.97
N ALA A 87 46.11 -8.43 -24.26
CA ALA A 87 45.84 -7.03 -23.99
C ALA A 87 44.65 -6.58 -24.86
N CYS A 88 43.62 -5.98 -24.27
CA CYS A 88 42.71 -5.11 -25.01
C CYS A 88 42.59 -3.78 -24.27
N SER A 89 43.27 -2.79 -24.84
CA SER A 89 43.26 -1.40 -24.38
C SER A 89 41.96 -0.68 -24.77
N PRO A 90 41.58 0.39 -24.04
CA PRO A 90 40.36 1.15 -24.28
C PRO A 90 40.55 2.23 -25.35
N ALA A 91 39.63 2.35 -26.32
CA ALA A 91 39.61 3.51 -27.22
C ALA A 91 38.21 3.78 -27.82
N ALA A 92 37.64 4.90 -27.37
CA ALA A 92 36.92 5.93 -28.13
C ALA A 92 36.12 5.55 -29.40
N LYS A 93 34.85 5.97 -29.43
CA LYS A 93 34.31 6.92 -30.44
C LYS A 93 32.90 7.41 -30.08
N ARG A 94 32.79 8.72 -29.90
CA ARG A 94 31.56 9.53 -29.99
C ARG A 94 31.01 9.43 -31.42
N GLN A 95 29.71 9.18 -31.59
CA GLN A 95 28.94 9.66 -32.75
C GLN A 95 27.54 10.07 -32.28
N ARG A 96 27.21 11.34 -32.55
CA ARG A 96 25.85 11.88 -32.52
C ARG A 96 25.24 11.63 -33.90
N THR A 97 23.99 11.22 -33.95
CA THR A 97 23.07 11.49 -35.08
C THR A 97 21.67 11.70 -34.54
N ALA A 98 21.03 12.74 -35.06
CA ALA A 98 19.69 13.22 -34.76
C ALA A 98 18.61 12.31 -35.36
N GLU A 99 17.41 12.27 -34.77
CA GLU A 99 16.14 12.62 -35.45
C GLU A 99 14.98 12.71 -34.44
N GLU A 100 14.02 13.52 -34.82
CA GLU A 100 12.81 13.99 -34.14
C GLU A 100 11.80 12.91 -33.76
N ALA A 101 11.05 13.18 -32.69
CA ALA A 101 9.62 12.88 -32.62
C ALA A 101 8.97 13.76 -31.53
N LEU A 102 8.41 14.89 -31.96
CA LEU A 102 7.42 15.66 -31.20
C LEU A 102 6.16 14.81 -31.01
N PRO A 103 5.52 14.87 -29.83
CA PRO A 103 4.09 15.07 -29.87
C PRO A 103 3.59 16.06 -28.80
N GLY A 104 2.95 17.12 -29.28
CA GLY A 104 1.63 17.54 -28.80
C GLY A 104 1.57 18.14 -27.41
N GLU A 105 1.96 19.41 -27.29
CA GLU A 105 1.64 20.24 -26.13
C GLU A 105 0.17 20.67 -26.26
N MET A 106 -0.70 19.98 -25.52
CA MET A 106 -2.08 20.41 -25.31
C MET A 106 -2.12 21.07 -23.94
N GLU A 107 -2.08 22.41 -23.93
CA GLU A 107 -2.34 23.21 -22.75
C GLU A 107 -3.73 22.87 -22.20
N PHE A 108 -3.75 22.36 -20.97
CA PHE A 108 -4.95 22.38 -20.16
C PHE A 108 -4.69 23.30 -18.97
N SER A 109 -5.20 24.53 -19.06
CA SER A 109 -5.43 25.37 -17.90
C SER A 109 -6.21 24.57 -16.87
N ASN A 110 -5.58 24.27 -15.74
CA ASN A 110 -6.31 24.00 -14.52
C ASN A 110 -5.69 24.83 -13.40
N GLU A 111 -6.27 26.02 -13.20
CA GLU A 111 -6.20 26.78 -11.96
C GLU A 111 -6.72 25.89 -10.82
N ASP A 112 -5.80 25.25 -10.12
CA ASP A 112 -5.93 24.90 -8.70
C ASP A 112 -4.53 24.66 -8.15
N TYR A 113 -3.91 25.79 -7.80
CA TYR A 113 -2.62 25.90 -7.11
C TYR A 113 -2.84 25.54 -5.64
N TYR A 114 -2.51 24.31 -5.23
CA TYR A 114 -2.20 24.03 -3.83
C TYR A 114 -0.70 24.25 -3.65
N ASP A 115 -0.35 25.39 -3.06
CA ASP A 115 0.97 25.66 -2.51
C ASP A 115 1.25 24.63 -1.40
N VAL A 116 1.91 23.52 -1.75
CA VAL A 116 2.52 22.63 -0.76
C VAL A 116 3.87 23.25 -0.41
N SER A 117 3.80 24.24 0.47
CA SER A 117 4.94 24.74 1.22
C SER A 117 5.70 23.55 1.82
N GLY A 118 6.99 23.46 1.49
CA GLY A 118 7.83 22.30 1.76
C GLY A 118 7.98 21.94 3.24
N ASP A 119 7.91 20.64 3.50
CA ASP A 119 8.58 19.98 4.63
C ASP A 119 9.07 18.61 4.14
N GLU A 120 10.28 18.56 3.58
CA GLU A 120 10.98 17.31 3.23
C GLU A 120 11.59 16.64 4.48
N GLY A 121 10.79 16.45 5.53
CA GLY A 121 11.26 15.92 6.82
C GLY A 121 10.34 14.92 7.53
N GLY A 122 9.08 14.76 7.11
CA GLY A 122 8.07 13.96 7.84
C GLY A 122 7.49 12.72 7.15
N ALA A 123 7.90 12.41 5.91
CA ALA A 123 7.20 11.46 5.02
C ALA A 123 6.97 10.03 5.59
N GLY A 124 7.79 9.56 6.54
CA GLY A 124 7.65 8.21 7.10
C GLY A 124 6.46 8.02 8.05
N SER A 125 6.14 9.04 8.86
CA SER A 125 5.07 8.94 9.88
C SER A 125 3.69 9.08 9.27
N ASP A 126 3.55 10.07 8.38
CA ASP A 126 2.26 10.35 7.73
C ASP A 126 1.86 9.23 6.77
N ASP A 127 2.82 8.65 6.04
CA ASP A 127 2.56 7.48 5.20
C ASP A 127 2.13 6.26 6.02
N ALA A 128 2.69 6.07 7.23
CA ALA A 128 2.25 4.99 8.12
C ALA A 128 0.80 5.19 8.59
N ALA A 129 0.43 6.41 8.95
CA ALA A 129 -0.93 6.74 9.35
C ALA A 129 -1.93 6.55 8.20
N VAL A 130 -1.59 7.02 6.99
CA VAL A 130 -2.41 6.87 5.77
C VAL A 130 -2.62 5.39 5.43
N ARG A 131 -1.57 4.57 5.52
CA ARG A 131 -1.64 3.11 5.31
C ARG A 131 -2.56 2.42 6.32
N ARG A 132 -2.44 2.76 7.61
CA ARG A 132 -3.33 2.23 8.67
C ARG A 132 -4.77 2.67 8.44
N ALA A 133 -5.01 3.92 8.03
CA ALA A 133 -6.35 4.41 7.70
C ALA A 133 -6.95 3.67 6.50
N ARG A 134 -6.15 3.37 5.48
CA ARG A 134 -6.57 2.56 4.32
C ARG A 134 -6.95 1.14 4.72
N PHE A 135 -6.16 0.51 5.60
CA PHE A 135 -6.45 -0.81 6.14
C PHE A 135 -7.77 -0.82 6.91
N LEU A 136 -7.95 0.14 7.81
CA LEU A 136 -9.17 0.28 8.59
C LEU A 136 -10.39 0.53 7.70
N LYS A 137 -10.26 1.37 6.65
CA LYS A 137 -11.32 1.62 5.67
C LYS A 137 -11.75 0.33 4.97
N ALA A 138 -10.79 -0.45 4.47
CA ALA A 138 -11.06 -1.72 3.79
C ALA A 138 -11.75 -2.73 4.71
N MET A 139 -11.29 -2.86 5.96
CA MET A 139 -11.92 -3.75 6.96
C MET A 139 -13.35 -3.31 7.31
N ARG A 140 -13.57 -2.01 7.46
CA ARG A 140 -14.90 -1.44 7.69
C ARG A 140 -15.85 -1.72 6.52
N ASP A 141 -15.40 -1.49 5.29
CA ASP A 141 -16.25 -1.66 4.11
C ASP A 141 -16.70 -3.13 3.97
N ARG A 142 -15.78 -4.09 4.17
CA ARG A 142 -16.11 -5.53 4.22
C ARG A 142 -17.08 -5.87 5.34
N PHE A 143 -16.90 -5.27 6.52
CA PHE A 143 -17.81 -5.47 7.64
C PHE A 143 -19.22 -4.96 7.31
N VAL A 144 -19.33 -3.75 6.78
CA VAL A 144 -20.61 -3.12 6.42
C VAL A 144 -21.32 -3.92 5.33
N ASP A 145 -20.57 -4.48 4.39
CA ASP A 145 -21.10 -5.33 3.32
C ASP A 145 -21.47 -6.75 3.81
N GLY A 146 -21.11 -7.13 5.04
CA GLY A 146 -21.49 -8.40 5.63
C GLY A 146 -20.55 -9.56 5.32
N MET A 147 -19.30 -9.28 4.94
CA MET A 147 -18.35 -10.31 4.50
C MET A 147 -17.58 -10.99 5.65
N GLU A 148 -17.78 -10.54 6.90
CA GLU A 148 -17.09 -11.12 8.07
C GLU A 148 -17.78 -12.36 8.57
N ARG A 149 -17.15 -13.52 8.38
CA ARG A 149 -17.72 -14.82 8.72
C ARG A 149 -17.89 -15.04 10.22
N ASN A 150 -17.07 -14.39 11.03
CA ASN A 150 -17.00 -14.62 12.47
C ASN A 150 -17.90 -13.67 13.27
N PHE A 151 -18.75 -12.88 12.60
CA PHE A 151 -19.61 -11.89 13.24
C PHE A 151 -21.09 -12.20 13.04
N ASN A 152 -21.89 -12.13 14.10
CA ASN A 152 -23.33 -12.32 14.03
C ASN A 152 -24.05 -11.01 13.67
N TYR A 153 -24.28 -10.80 12.37
CA TYR A 153 -24.95 -9.60 11.86
C TYR A 153 -26.44 -9.50 12.20
N ALA A 154 -27.10 -10.58 12.58
CA ALA A 154 -28.55 -10.55 12.85
C ALA A 154 -28.89 -9.58 13.99
N VAL A 155 -28.05 -9.53 15.03
CA VAL A 155 -28.23 -8.65 16.19
C VAL A 155 -28.19 -7.18 15.77
N LEU A 156 -27.19 -6.79 14.97
CA LEU A 156 -27.05 -5.41 14.49
C LEU A 156 -28.11 -5.03 13.47
N ASP A 157 -28.50 -5.99 12.63
CA ASP A 157 -29.47 -5.75 11.58
C ASP A 157 -30.88 -5.56 12.10
N GLU A 158 -31.19 -6.04 13.31
CA GLU A 158 -32.50 -5.91 13.96
C GLU A 158 -32.58 -4.71 14.89
N ASP A 159 -31.45 -4.28 15.48
CA ASP A 159 -31.35 -3.13 16.37
C ASP A 159 -31.89 -1.83 15.74
N SER A 160 -32.95 -1.27 16.34
CA SER A 160 -33.57 -0.01 15.94
C SER A 160 -32.85 1.23 16.45
N ASP A 161 -32.04 1.11 17.51
CA ASP A 161 -31.39 2.26 18.17
C ASP A 161 -30.19 2.78 17.34
N LEU A 162 -29.78 2.00 16.34
CA LEU A 162 -28.78 2.37 15.35
C LEU A 162 -29.37 3.13 14.16
N ASP A 163 -30.69 3.26 14.05
CA ASP A 163 -31.32 4.05 13.00
C ASP A 163 -31.29 5.54 13.35
N ASP A 164 -30.73 6.35 12.45
CA ASP A 164 -30.83 7.80 12.53
C ASP A 164 -32.17 8.27 11.94
N VAL A 165 -33.02 8.85 12.78
CA VAL A 165 -34.36 9.34 12.40
C VAL A 165 -34.25 10.46 11.35
N VAL A 166 -33.18 11.27 11.39
CA VAL A 166 -32.96 12.37 10.44
C VAL A 166 -32.73 11.83 9.04
N GLU A 167 -31.90 10.78 8.93
CA GLU A 167 -31.60 10.13 7.66
C GLU A 167 -32.81 9.41 7.07
N LEU A 168 -33.68 8.85 7.91
CA LEU A 168 -34.95 8.27 7.46
C LEU A 168 -35.89 9.34 6.88
N GLY A 169 -35.92 10.54 7.46
CA GLY A 169 -36.66 11.67 6.93
C GLY A 169 -36.15 12.07 5.54
N ARG A 170 -34.83 12.22 5.39
CA ARG A 170 -34.20 12.53 4.09
C ARG A 170 -34.46 11.46 3.03
N ASP A 171 -34.34 10.17 3.38
CA ASP A 171 -34.65 9.08 2.45
C ASP A 171 -36.13 9.12 2.00
N ALA A 172 -37.04 9.55 2.87
CA ALA A 172 -38.45 9.71 2.53
C ALA A 172 -38.70 10.94 1.64
N GLU A 173 -38.01 12.05 1.91
CA GLU A 173 -38.04 13.27 1.10
C GLU A 173 -37.43 13.03 -0.30
N GLU A 174 -36.23 12.44 -0.41
CA GLU A 174 -35.60 12.08 -1.70
C GLU A 174 -36.55 11.21 -2.55
N LYS A 175 -37.17 10.20 -1.92
CA LYS A 175 -38.15 9.34 -2.60
C LYS A 175 -39.38 10.12 -3.10
N TYR A 176 -39.77 11.19 -2.41
CA TYR A 176 -40.85 12.07 -2.85
C TYR A 176 -40.42 12.92 -4.05
N PHE A 177 -39.20 13.48 -4.04
CA PHE A 177 -38.65 14.28 -5.14
C PHE A 177 -38.37 13.45 -6.40
N ASP A 178 -37.88 12.22 -6.28
CA ASP A 178 -37.61 11.34 -7.43
C ASP A 178 -38.89 10.86 -8.14
N ALA A 179 -40.05 11.03 -7.51
CA ALA A 179 -41.34 10.58 -8.02
C ALA A 179 -42.14 11.66 -8.79
N GLU A 180 -41.61 12.88 -8.91
CA GLU A 180 -42.15 14.01 -9.68
C GLU A 180 -41.46 14.15 -11.05
#